data_AF-A0A527XF46-F1
#
_entry.id   AF-A0A527XF46-F1
#
_cell.length_a   1.000
_cell.length_b   1.000
_cell.length_c   1.000
_cell.angle_alpha   90.00
_cell.angle_beta   90.00
_cell.angle_gamma   90.00
#
_symmetry.space_group_name_H-M   'P 1'
#
loop_
_entity.id
_entity.type
_entity.pdbx_description
1 polymer ?
#
loop_
_entity_poly.entity_id
_entity_poly.type
_entity_poly.pdbx_seq_one_letter_code
_entity_poly.pdbx_strand_id
1 'polypeptide(L)' 'GLHRVFYSDSGSTSVEVALKMALGYFRNIGASRSRIAVMEHSYHGDTIGTMSVGARGVFNAAYEPLLFEVDTIPF' A
#
# COMPACT_ATOMS: atom_id res chain seq x y z
N GLY A 1 14.63 18.50 2.17
CA GLY A 1 14.79 17.10 1.73
C GLY A 1 14.02 16.19 2.68
N LEU A 2 14.35 14.90 2.74
CA LEU A 2 13.85 13.99 3.79
C LEU A 2 14.74 14.10 5.03
N HIS A 3 14.16 14.25 6.23
CA HIS A 3 14.89 14.52 7.48
C HIS A 3 14.64 13.48 8.59
N ARG A 4 13.81 12.47 8.34
CA ARG A 4 13.47 11.42 9.30
C ARG A 4 13.46 10.07 8.60
N VAL A 5 13.83 9.02 9.32
CA VAL A 5 13.83 7.64 8.84
C VAL A 5 13.09 6.77 9.85
N PHE A 6 12.25 5.87 9.36
CA PHE A 6 11.65 4.80 10.14
C PHE A 6 12.15 3.47 9.57
N TYR A 7 12.67 2.59 10.42
CA TYR A 7 13.17 1.28 10.01
C TYR A 7 12.10 0.21 10.23
N SER A 8 11.95 -0.68 9.24
CA SER A 8 11.13 -1.88 9.29
C SER A 8 11.98 -3.10 8.91
N ASP A 9 11.41 -4.30 9.03
CA ASP A 9 12.12 -5.56 8.87
C ASP A 9 12.42 -5.92 7.39
N SER A 10 11.57 -5.49 6.46
CA SER A 10 11.62 -5.85 5.03
C SER A 10 10.97 -4.81 4.12
N GLY A 11 11.08 -5.01 2.81
CA GLY A 11 10.39 -4.18 1.81
C GLY A 11 8.88 -4.16 2.02
N SER A 12 8.23 -5.30 2.19
CA SER A 12 6.78 -5.38 2.42
C SER A 12 6.35 -4.63 3.68
N THR A 13 7.07 -4.82 4.78
CA THR A 13 6.75 -4.11 6.03
C THR A 13 7.03 -2.60 5.94
N SER A 14 7.97 -2.17 5.10
CA SER A 14 8.22 -0.74 4.85
C SER A 14 7.03 -0.09 4.15
N VAL A 15 6.41 -0.78 3.19
CA VAL A 15 5.21 -0.30 2.48
C VAL A 15 3.99 -0.31 3.40
N GLU A 16 3.80 -1.34 4.23
CA GLU A 16 2.74 -1.35 5.27
C GLU A 16 2.83 -0.13 6.19
N VAL A 17 4.04 0.22 6.62
CA VAL A 17 4.28 1.42 7.43
C VAL A 17 3.98 2.69 6.62
N ALA A 18 4.42 2.76 5.36
CA ALA A 18 4.15 3.91 4.50
C ALA A 18 2.65 4.14 4.29
N LEU A 19 1.87 3.08 4.06
CA LEU A 19 0.40 3.14 3.95
C LEU A 19 -0.22 3.68 5.24
N LYS A 20 0.18 3.15 6.40
CA LYS A 20 -0.29 3.62 7.71
C LYS A 20 0.07 5.09 7.97
N MET A 21 1.28 5.51 7.61
CA MET A 21 1.73 6.89 7.77
C MET A 21 0.94 7.85 6.87
N ALA A 22 0.72 7.49 5.59
CA ALA A 22 -0.02 8.32 4.64
C ALA A 22 -1.50 8.48 5.06
N LEU A 23 -2.19 7.36 5.34
CA LEU A 23 -3.58 7.37 5.79
C LEU A 23 -3.73 8.04 7.17
N GLY A 24 -2.80 7.74 8.08
CA GLY A 24 -2.76 8.32 9.42
C GLY A 24 -2.56 9.83 9.40
N TYR A 25 -1.72 10.34 8.49
CA TYR A 25 -1.54 11.79 8.31
C TYR A 25 -2.85 12.50 7.99
N PHE A 26 -3.57 12.06 6.95
CA PHE A 26 -4.83 12.70 6.55
C PHE A 26 -5.91 12.57 7.63
N ARG A 27 -5.99 11.42 8.31
CA ARG A 27 -6.86 11.25 9.47
C ARG A 27 -6.55 12.27 10.58
N ASN A 28 -5.27 12.46 10.90
CA ASN A 28 -4.86 13.31 12.01
C ASN A 28 -5.10 14.81 11.76
N ILE A 29 -5.14 15.24 10.50
CA ILE A 29 -5.48 16.62 10.12
C ILE A 29 -6.97 16.81 9.78
N GLY A 30 -7.80 15.78 9.96
CA GLY A 30 -9.24 15.82 9.69
C GLY A 30 -9.62 15.84 8.20
N ALA A 31 -8.71 15.46 7.30
CA ALA A 31 -8.97 15.40 5.87
C ALA A 31 -9.48 14.02 5.45
N SER A 32 -10.58 13.97 4.70
CA SER A 32 -11.20 12.74 4.18
C SER A 32 -10.48 12.21 2.94
N ARG A 33 -9.17 11.95 3.04
CA ARG A 33 -8.35 11.39 1.96
C ARG A 33 -7.81 10.02 2.33
N SER A 34 -8.51 8.97 1.87
CA SER A 34 -8.23 7.57 2.18
C SER A 34 -8.02 6.67 0.96
N ARG A 35 -8.32 7.15 -0.25
CA ARG A 35 -8.14 6.36 -1.48
C ARG A 35 -6.66 6.14 -1.77
N ILE A 36 -6.33 4.92 -2.16
CA ILE A 36 -4.99 4.51 -2.58
C ILE A 36 -5.02 4.28 -4.08
N ALA A 37 -4.06 4.85 -4.80
CA ALA A 37 -3.89 4.65 -6.22
C ALA A 37 -2.58 3.91 -6.50
N VAL A 38 -2.62 2.92 -7.39
CA VAL A 38 -1.51 2.06 -7.77
C VAL A 38 -1.34 2.04 -9.28
N MET A 39 -0.11 1.81 -9.75
CA MET A 39 0.14 1.65 -11.18
C MET A 39 -0.10 0.19 -11.57
N GLU A 40 -0.59 -0.04 -12.78
CA GLU A 40 -0.63 -1.37 -13.36
C GLU A 40 0.75 -2.03 -13.35
N HIS A 41 0.80 -3.35 -13.18
CA HIS A 41 2.02 -4.16 -13.13
C HIS A 41 2.98 -3.88 -11.97
N SER A 42 2.56 -3.10 -10.96
CA SER A 42 3.40 -2.80 -9.79
C SER A 42 3.61 -4.03 -8.89
N TYR A 43 4.74 -4.04 -8.17
CA TYR A 43 5.00 -5.00 -7.10
C TYR A 43 5.45 -4.24 -5.85
N HIS A 44 4.77 -4.49 -4.73
CA HIS A 44 4.98 -3.76 -3.48
C HIS A 44 5.25 -4.68 -2.27
N GLY A 45 5.33 -6.00 -2.50
CA GLY A 45 5.54 -7.01 -1.47
C GLY A 45 4.38 -7.99 -1.31
N ASP A 46 4.56 -8.92 -0.38
CA ASP A 46 3.70 -10.11 -0.23
C ASP A 46 2.93 -10.19 1.10
N THR A 47 2.90 -9.10 1.90
CA THR A 47 1.93 -8.99 3.01
C THR A 47 0.54 -8.66 2.48
N ILE A 48 -0.52 -8.90 3.24
CA ILE A 48 -1.90 -8.60 2.80
C ILE A 48 -2.06 -7.15 2.32
N GLY A 49 -1.52 -6.17 3.04
CA GLY A 49 -1.62 -4.77 2.64
C GLY A 49 -0.78 -4.43 1.42
N THR A 50 0.36 -5.11 1.22
CA THR A 50 1.23 -4.87 0.06
C THR A 50 0.76 -5.57 -1.21
N MET A 51 0.21 -6.79 -1.07
CA MET A 51 -0.54 -7.45 -2.15
C MET A 51 -1.78 -6.63 -2.54
N SER A 52 -2.41 -5.93 -1.59
CA SER A 52 -3.54 -5.03 -1.87
C SER A 52 -3.16 -3.84 -2.76
N VAL A 53 -1.90 -3.40 -2.69
CA VAL A 53 -1.41 -2.27 -3.48
C VAL A 53 -0.48 -2.68 -4.62
N GLY A 54 -0.38 -3.98 -4.92
CA GLY A 54 0.37 -4.53 -6.04
C GLY A 54 -0.54 -5.03 -7.17
N ALA A 55 0.05 -5.42 -8.29
CA ALA A 55 -0.68 -6.00 -9.41
C ALA A 55 -1.41 -7.28 -9.00
N ARG A 56 -2.70 -7.37 -9.33
CA ARG A 56 -3.49 -8.59 -9.18
C ARG A 56 -3.01 -9.65 -10.16
N GLY A 57 -2.96 -10.92 -9.73
CA GLY A 57 -2.52 -12.01 -10.57
C GLY A 57 -2.45 -13.35 -9.85
N VAL A 58 -1.87 -14.35 -10.53
CA VAL A 58 -1.82 -15.74 -10.04
C VAL A 58 -1.14 -15.89 -8.66
N PHE A 59 -0.23 -14.98 -8.31
CA PHE A 59 0.52 -15.04 -7.05
C PHE A 59 -0.30 -14.57 -5.82
N ASN A 60 -1.27 -13.69 -6.01
CA ASN A 60 -2.12 -13.17 -4.92
C ASN A 60 -3.59 -13.61 -5.03
N ALA A 61 -3.97 -14.32 -6.09
CA ALA A 61 -5.33 -14.80 -6.33
C ALA A 61 -5.93 -15.61 -5.15
N ALA A 62 -5.12 -16.43 -4.47
CA ALA A 62 -5.58 -17.21 -3.32
C ALA A 62 -5.99 -16.33 -2.11
N TYR A 63 -5.50 -15.10 -2.06
CA TYR A 63 -5.70 -14.16 -0.96
C TYR A 63 -6.67 -13.03 -1.30
N GLU A 64 -7.23 -13.00 -2.52
CA GLU A 64 -8.13 -11.94 -3.01
C GLU A 64 -9.20 -11.50 -1.99
N PRO A 65 -9.87 -12.41 -1.24
CA PRO A 65 -10.88 -12.00 -0.25
C PRO A 65 -10.34 -11.18 0.94
N LEU A 66 -9.03 -11.16 1.14
CA LEU A 66 -8.35 -10.38 2.18
C LEU A 66 -7.83 -9.04 1.67
N LEU A 67 -7.82 -8.83 0.35
CA LEU A 67 -7.20 -7.67 -0.26
C LEU A 67 -8.20 -6.52 -0.30
N PHE A 68 -7.75 -5.32 0.08
CA PHE A 68 -8.59 -4.13 -0.01
C PHE A 68 -8.59 -3.52 -1.41
N GLU A 69 -9.63 -2.75 -1.70
CA GLU A 69 -9.82 -2.04 -2.96
C GLU A 69 -8.85 -0.87 -3.12
N VAL A 70 -8.33 -0.72 -4.34
CA VAL A 70 -7.44 0.37 -4.73
C VAL A 70 -7.81 0.87 -6.12
N ASP A 71 -7.53 2.14 -6.39
CA ASP A 71 -7.64 2.69 -7.72
C ASP A 71 -6.42 2.27 -8.54
N THR A 72 -6.63 1.76 -9.74
CA THR A 72 -5.55 1.36 -10.64
C THR A 72 -5.40 2.35 -11.78
N ILE A 73 -4.17 2.75 -12.08
CA ILE A 73 -3.81 3.72 -13.12
C ILE A 73 -2.92 3.02 -14.16
N PRO A 74 -3.20 3.16 -15.47
CA PRO A 74 -2.37 2.61 -16.53
C PRO A 74 -0.92 3.12 -16.50
N PHE A 75 0.01 2.30 -17.01
CA PHE A 75 1.43 2.65 -17.21
C PHE A 75 1.75 2.86 -18.69
#